data_AF-A0A1M3IHC9-F1
#
_entry.id   AF-A0A1M3IHC9-F1
#
_cell.length_a   1.000
_cell.length_b   1.000
_cell.length_c   1.000
_cell.angle_alpha   90.00
_cell.angle_beta   90.00
_cell.angle_gamma   90.00
#
_symmetry.space_group_name_H-M   'P 1'
#
loop_
_entity.id
_entity.type
_entity.pdbx_description
1 polymer ?
#
loop_
_entity_poly.entity_id
_entity_poly.type
_entity_poly.pdbx_seq_one_letter_code
_entity_poly.pdbx_strand_id
1 'polypeptide(L)' 'MPNTKFPYQPHELSAFTETIGIFIISLKNGEIVRHNPEDREAFYKWLLQNKIRDINATSKN' A
#
# COMPACT_ATOMS: atom_id res chain seq x y z
N MET A 1 -13.69 -5.45 5.17
CA MET A 1 -12.51 -5.65 4.31
C MET A 1 -13.05 -5.95 2.92
N PRO A 2 -13.04 -5.01 1.95
CA PRO A 2 -13.36 -5.37 0.58
C PRO A 2 -12.27 -6.31 0.04
N ASN A 3 -12.72 -7.47 -0.45
CA ASN A 3 -11.99 -8.67 -0.90
C ASN A 3 -10.58 -8.42 -1.47
N THR A 4 -9.50 -8.87 -0.82
CA THR A 4 -8.91 -10.23 -0.77
C THR A 4 -8.12 -10.68 -2.02
N LYS A 5 -7.00 -10.01 -2.33
CA LYS A 5 -5.85 -10.64 -3.02
C LYS A 5 -4.48 -10.10 -2.57
N PHE A 6 -4.41 -9.47 -1.39
CA PHE A 6 -3.13 -9.03 -0.84
C PHE A 6 -2.71 -9.98 0.29
N PRO A 7 -1.72 -10.86 0.07
CA PRO A 7 -1.41 -11.94 1.01
C PRO A 7 -0.53 -11.49 2.19
N TYR A 8 -0.20 -10.20 2.29
CA TYR A 8 0.70 -9.68 3.30
C TYR A 8 -0.06 -8.91 4.39
N GLN A 9 0.38 -9.12 5.62
CA GLN A 9 -0.12 -8.44 6.80
C GLN A 9 0.48 -7.03 6.90
N PRO A 10 -0.21 -6.08 7.54
CA PRO A 10 0.28 -4.70 7.64
C PRO A 10 1.66 -4.59 8.31
N HIS A 11 1.97 -5.46 9.27
CA HIS A 11 3.25 -5.43 9.96
C HIS A 11 4.43 -5.87 9.08
N GLU A 12 4.17 -6.56 7.96
CA GLU A 12 5.16 -6.95 6.96
C GLU A 12 5.46 -5.82 5.98
N LEU A 13 4.61 -4.80 5.94
CA LEU A 13 4.73 -3.65 5.05
C LEU A 13 5.65 -2.59 5.66
N SER A 14 6.50 -2.03 4.82
CA SER A 14 7.41 -0.94 5.18
C SER A 14 6.89 0.40 4.64
N ALA A 15 6.64 0.46 3.34
CA ALA A 15 6.21 1.67 2.66
C ALA A 15 5.38 1.32 1.41
N PHE A 16 4.63 2.29 0.89
CA PHE A 16 3.89 2.13 -0.34
C PHE A 16 3.93 3.41 -1.19
N THR A 17 3.63 3.26 -2.46
CA THR A 17 3.39 4.34 -3.41
C THR A 17 2.30 3.92 -4.38
N GLU A 18 1.46 4.86 -4.82
CA GLU A 18 0.45 4.63 -5.85
C GLU A 18 0.91 5.29 -7.16
N THR A 19 0.81 4.56 -8.26
CA THR A 19 1.06 5.09 -9.60
C THR A 19 0.05 4.52 -10.58
N ILE A 20 -0.71 5.41 -11.25
CA ILE A 20 -1.67 5.06 -12.31
C ILE A 20 -2.63 3.93 -11.85
N GLY A 21 -3.13 4.01 -10.61
CA GLY A 21 -4.04 3.01 -10.03
C GLY A 21 -3.39 1.70 -9.56
N ILE A 22 -2.07 1.55 -9.68
CA ILE A 22 -1.31 0.41 -9.17
C ILE A 22 -0.59 0.82 -7.89
N PHE A 23 -0.72 0.00 -6.86
CA PHE A 23 0.02 0.16 -5.61
C PHE A 23 1.32 -0.63 -5.68
N ILE A 24 2.44 0.06 -5.49
CA ILE A 24 3.74 -0.55 -5.29
C ILE A 24 4.02 -0.51 -3.79
N ILE A 25 4.22 -1.68 -3.20
CA ILE A 25 4.35 -1.84 -1.75
C ILE A 25 5.71 -2.46 -1.48
N SER A 26 6.51 -1.79 -0.66
CA SER A 26 7.77 -2.30 -0.16
C SER A 26 7.51 -3.02 1.16
N LEU A 27 7.93 -4.29 1.21
CA LEU A 27 7.91 -5.11 2.41
C LEU A 27 9.18 -4.87 3.23
N LYS A 28 9.11 -5.16 4.53
CA LYS A 28 10.25 -5.01 5.45
C LYS A 28 11.37 -6.01 5.19
N ASN A 29 11.06 -7.14 4.54
CA ASN A 29 12.04 -8.12 4.10
C ASN A 29 12.82 -7.67 2.84
N GLY A 30 12.53 -6.47 2.31
CA GLY A 30 13.19 -5.89 1.14
C GLY A 30 12.52 -6.25 -0.19
N GLU A 31 11.49 -7.11 -0.19
CA GLU A 31 10.72 -7.40 -1.38
C GLU A 31 9.80 -6.24 -1.76
N ILE A 32 9.53 -6.11 -3.06
CA ILE A 32 8.63 -5.10 -3.60
C ILE A 32 7.52 -5.81 -4.36
N VAL A 33 6.28 -5.55 -3.96
CA VAL A 33 5.10 -6.19 -4.52
C VAL A 33 4.21 -5.17 -5.19
N ARG A 34 3.63 -5.55 -6.33
CA ARG A 34 2.66 -4.73 -7.07
C ARG A 34 1.27 -5.29 -6.81
N HIS A 35 0.37 -4.43 -6.36
CA HIS A 35 -1.00 -4.80 -6.08
C HIS A 35 -1.95 -3.85 -6.80
N ASN A 36 -2.95 -4.43 -7.49
CA ASN A 36 -4.01 -3.67 -8.13
C ASN A 36 -5.34 -4.02 -7.43
N PRO A 37 -5.72 -3.27 -6.38
CA PRO A 37 -6.97 -3.49 -5.67
C PRO A 37 -8.16 -3.02 -6.52
N GLU A 38 -9.27 -3.77 -6.46
CA GLU A 38 -10.53 -3.36 -7.10
C GLU A 38 -11.07 -2.06 -6.49
N ASP A 39 -10.94 -1.91 -5.17
CA ASP A 39 -11.28 -0.69 -4.44
C ASP A 39 -10.00 0.01 -3.94
N ARG A 40 -9.49 0.92 -4.79
CA ARG A 40 -8.27 1.70 -4.54
C ARG A 40 -8.38 2.59 -3.31
N GLU A 41 -9.54 3.23 -3.12
CA GLU A 41 -9.73 4.16 -2.00
C GLU A 41 -9.74 3.41 -0.67
N ALA A 42 -10.46 2.28 -0.60
CA ALA A 42 -10.47 1.44 0.59
C ALA A 42 -9.08 0.89 0.92
N PHE A 43 -8.32 0.44 -0.08
CA PHE A 43 -6.97 -0.07 0.11
C PHE A 43 -5.98 1.02 0.56
N TYR A 44 -6.04 2.20 -0.05
CA TYR A 44 -5.24 3.37 0.36
C TYR A 44 -5.54 3.76 1.82
N LYS A 45 -6.82 3.86 2.19
CA LYS A 45 -7.23 4.15 3.58
C LYS A 45 -6.73 3.09 4.55
N TRP A 46 -6.79 1.81 4.18
CA TRP A 46 -6.27 0.71 5.00
C TRP A 46 -4.76 0.83 5.24
N LEU A 47 -3.97 1.16 4.21
CA LEU A 47 -2.52 1.38 4.36
C LEU A 47 -2.22 2.53 5.34
N LEU A 48 -2.94 3.65 5.20
CA LEU A 48 -2.79 4.79 6.11
C LEU A 48 -3.22 4.48 7.55
N GLN A 49 -4.34 3.78 7.74
CA GLN A 49 -4.82 3.35 9.07
C GLN A 49 -3.82 2.45 9.79
N ASN A 50 -3.11 1.61 9.02
CA ASN A 50 -2.05 0.75 9.55
C ASN A 50 -0.69 1.47 9.67
N LYS A 51 -0.65 2.79 9.46
CA LYS A 51 0.56 3.63 9.56
C LYS A 51 1.67 3.21 8.59
N ILE A 52 1.30 2.66 7.42
CA ILE A 52 2.27 2.36 6.38
C ILE A 52 2.70 3.67 5.71
N ARG A 53 4.00 3.83 5.50
CA ARG A 53 4.57 5.08 4.97
C ARG A 53 4.17 5.26 3.50
N ASP A 54 3.47 6.34 3.18
CA ASP A 54 3.25 6.79 1.80
C ASP A 54 4.49 7.58 1.32
N ILE A 55 5.11 7.12 0.23
CA ILE A 55 6.30 7.73 -0.36
C ILE A 55 5.96 8.98 -1.18
N ASN A 56 4.75 9.06 -1.75
CA ASN A 56 4.33 10.21 -2.57
C ASN A 56 3.70 11.35 -1.75
N ALA A 57 3.23 11.06 -0.54
CA ALA A 57 2.63 12.07 0.33
C ALA A 57 3.61 13.21 0.73
N THR A 58 4.93 12.97 0.65
CA THR A 58 5.96 13.98 0.98
C THR A 58 6.13 15.10 -0.05
N SER A 59 5.39 15.12 -1.17
CA SER A 59 5.46 16.19 -2.17
C SER A 59 4.27 17.17 -2.18
N LYS A 60 3.31 17.07 -1.26
CA LYS A 60 2.30 18.11 -1.06
C LYS A 60 2.73 19.06 0.06
N ASN A 61 3.64 19.98 -0.27
CA ASN A 61 3.89 21.20 0.48
C ASN A 61 3.14 22.37 -0.15
#